data_AF-A0AB33ADZ4-F1
#
_entry.id   AF-A0AB33ADZ4-F1
#
_cell.length_a   1.000
_cell.length_b   1.000
_cell.length_c   1.000
_cell.angle_alpha   90.00
_cell.angle_beta   90.00
_cell.angle_gamma   90.00
#
_symmetry.space_group_name_H-M   'P 1'
#
loop_
_entity.id
_entity.type
_entity.pdbx_description
1 polymer ?
#
loop_
_entity_poly.entity_id
_entity_poly.type
_entity_poly.pdbx_seq_one_letter_code
_entity_poly.pdbx_strand_id
1 'polypeptide(L)'
;MGVLEVMEMATAELVSEFLPQFCPKTNHYRCSDGDKTWHLLITVPSGESLNTLREGLGLPIHVVESHLPQHVDVFLADEGGTVLDADMNPANGLTPLCRINHCTSHVQALSRMGYQTGELA
;
A
#
# COMPACT_ATOMS: atom_id res chain seq x y z
N MET A 1 -39.86 3.03 11.28
CA MET A 1 -39.42 3.27 9.89
C MET A 1 -37.92 3.30 9.91
N GLY A 2 -37.30 2.21 9.48
CA GLY A 2 -35.84 2.09 9.42
C GLY A 2 -35.32 2.73 8.14
N VAL A 3 -34.41 3.68 8.29
CA VAL A 3 -33.40 3.95 7.28
C VAL A 3 -32.20 3.09 7.68
N LEU A 4 -32.10 1.92 7.06
CA LEU A 4 -30.83 1.20 7.02
C LEU A 4 -30.00 1.99 6.02
N GLU A 5 -29.22 2.94 6.51
CA GLU A 5 -28.21 3.63 5.72
C GLU A 5 -27.27 2.52 5.24
N VAL A 6 -27.40 2.13 3.97
CA VAL A 6 -26.44 1.23 3.34
C VAL A 6 -25.18 2.06 3.24
N MET A 7 -24.30 1.96 4.25
CA MET A 7 -22.94 2.44 4.12
C MET A 7 -22.35 1.60 2.98
N GLU A 8 -22.32 2.14 1.76
CA GLU A 8 -21.66 1.46 0.65
C GLU A 8 -20.24 1.15 1.11
N MET A 9 -19.95 -0.15 1.24
CA MET A 9 -18.64 -0.57 1.71
C MET A 9 -17.62 -0.18 0.65
N ALA A 10 -16.60 0.55 1.06
CA ALA A 10 -15.55 0.95 0.15
C ALA A 10 -14.88 -0.29 -0.46
N THR A 11 -14.62 -0.27 -1.75
CA THR A 11 -13.97 -1.36 -2.49
C THR A 11 -12.54 -1.00 -2.83
N ALA A 12 -11.69 -2.02 -2.96
CA ALA A 12 -10.33 -1.89 -3.47
C ALA A 12 -10.05 -2.96 -4.52
N GLU A 13 -9.75 -2.50 -5.74
CA GLU A 13 -9.41 -3.31 -6.90
C GLU A 13 -7.90 -3.23 -7.16
N LEU A 14 -7.25 -4.38 -7.33
CA LEU A 14 -5.83 -4.42 -7.67
C LEU A 14 -5.64 -3.97 -9.13
N VAL A 15 -4.87 -2.90 -9.33
CA VAL A 15 -4.53 -2.38 -10.67
C VAL A 15 -3.21 -2.95 -11.14
N SER A 16 -2.22 -3.00 -10.25
CA SER A 16 -0.89 -3.53 -10.54
C SER A 16 -0.24 -4.06 -9.27
N GLU A 17 0.48 -5.17 -9.39
CA GLU A 17 1.20 -5.80 -8.30
C GLU A 17 2.72 -5.74 -8.50
N PHE A 18 3.47 -5.74 -7.41
CA PHE A 18 4.94 -5.80 -7.41
C PHE A 18 5.59 -4.76 -8.33
N LEU A 19 5.19 -3.50 -8.19
CA LEU A 19 5.73 -2.40 -9.00
C LEU A 19 7.27 -2.33 -8.85
N PRO A 20 8.04 -2.60 -9.92
CA PRO A 20 9.49 -2.83 -9.82
C PRO A 20 10.29 -1.56 -9.51
N GLN A 21 9.72 -0.39 -9.74
CA GLN A 21 10.32 0.90 -9.39
C GLN A 21 10.31 1.17 -7.88
N PHE A 22 9.56 0.39 -7.10
CA PHE A 22 9.48 0.52 -5.65
C PHE A 22 10.12 -0.69 -4.95
N CYS A 23 10.96 -0.40 -3.98
CA CYS A 23 11.47 -1.36 -3.01
C CYS A 23 11.30 -0.68 -1.65
N PRO A 24 10.34 -1.10 -0.79
CA PRO A 24 9.74 -2.43 -0.65
C PRO A 24 8.60 -2.82 -1.62
N LYS A 25 8.09 -4.06 -1.49
CA LYS A 25 6.97 -4.61 -2.28
C LYS A 25 5.76 -3.67 -2.21
N THR A 26 5.41 -3.11 -3.37
CA THR A 26 4.34 -2.11 -3.48
C THR A 26 3.32 -2.54 -4.51
N ASN A 27 2.04 -2.50 -4.12
CA ASN A 27 0.91 -2.73 -5.02
C ASN A 27 0.10 -1.44 -5.20
N HIS A 28 -0.51 -1.31 -6.37
CA HIS A 28 -1.40 -0.22 -6.75
C HIS A 28 -2.85 -0.69 -6.74
N TYR A 29 -3.69 0.05 -6.01
CA TYR A 29 -5.11 -0.21 -5.88
C TYR A 29 -5.93 0.99 -6.36
N ARG A 30 -7.00 0.70 -7.09
CA ARG A 30 -8.09 1.63 -7.36
C ARG A 30 -9.15 1.40 -6.29
N CYS A 31 -9.50 2.44 -5.55
CA CYS A 31 -10.44 2.37 -4.45
C CYS A 31 -11.67 3.23 -4.75
N SER A 32 -12.83 2.85 -4.21
CA SER A 32 -14.07 3.61 -4.36
C SER A 32 -14.99 3.43 -3.16
N ASP A 33 -15.78 4.45 -2.83
CA ASP A 33 -16.90 4.38 -1.86
C ASP A 33 -18.27 4.30 -2.56
N GLY A 34 -18.31 4.09 -3.88
CA GLY A 34 -19.53 4.11 -4.70
C GLY A 34 -19.77 5.45 -5.42
N ASP A 35 -19.35 6.58 -4.82
CA ASP A 35 -19.51 7.93 -5.40
C ASP A 35 -18.20 8.45 -6.00
N LYS A 36 -17.09 8.20 -5.31
CA LYS A 36 -15.75 8.69 -5.65
C LYS A 36 -14.81 7.55 -5.93
N THR A 37 -13.75 7.85 -6.66
CA THR A 37 -12.64 6.94 -6.95
C THR A 37 -11.34 7.62 -6.59
N TRP A 38 -10.42 6.87 -5.98
CA TRP A 38 -9.05 7.33 -5.69
C TRP A 38 -8.08 6.16 -5.83
N HIS A 39 -6.78 6.47 -5.87
CA HIS A 39 -5.73 5.49 -6.09
C HIS A 39 -4.78 5.45 -4.90
N LEU A 40 -4.45 4.24 -4.46
CA LEU A 40 -3.56 3.99 -3.32
C LEU A 40 -2.38 3.14 -3.74
N LEU A 41 -1.20 3.50 -3.25
CA LEU A 41 -0.05 2.61 -3.21
C LEU A 41 0.13 2.10 -1.79
N ILE A 42 0.19 0.79 -1.64
CA ILE A 42 0.41 0.14 -0.35
C ILE A 42 1.76 -0.55 -0.42
N THR A 43 2.67 -0.18 0.50
CA THR A 43 4.04 -0.68 0.54
C THR A 43 4.25 -1.54 1.77
N VAL A 44 4.63 -2.80 1.55
CA VAL A 44 4.88 -3.80 2.58
C VAL A 44 6.38 -4.13 2.60
N PRO A 45 7.09 -3.85 3.72
CA PRO A 45 8.45 -4.32 3.92
C PRO A 45 8.54 -5.85 3.79
N SER A 46 9.44 -6.35 2.94
CA SER A 46 9.67 -7.80 2.80
C SER A 46 11.16 -8.11 2.68
N GLY A 47 11.55 -9.30 3.18
CA GLY A 47 12.92 -9.79 3.06
C GLY A 47 13.32 -10.07 1.60
N GLU A 48 12.36 -10.44 0.75
CA GLU A 48 12.57 -10.67 -0.68
C GLU A 48 13.04 -9.40 -1.39
N SER A 49 12.40 -8.25 -1.15
CA SER A 49 12.80 -6.97 -1.74
C SER A 49 14.24 -6.59 -1.36
N LEU A 50 14.67 -6.92 -0.14
CA LEU A 50 16.03 -6.67 0.33
C LEU A 50 17.04 -7.68 -0.22
N ASN A 51 16.63 -8.93 -0.46
CA ASN A 51 17.47 -9.92 -1.14
C ASN A 51 17.77 -9.50 -2.59
N THR A 52 16.80 -8.93 -3.31
CA THR A 52 17.04 -8.37 -4.66
C THR A 52 18.07 -7.24 -4.61
N LEU A 53 18.01 -6.34 -3.61
CA LEU A 53 19.03 -5.33 -3.41
C LEU A 53 20.40 -5.95 -3.10
N ARG A 54 20.44 -7.04 -2.32
CA ARG A 54 21.67 -7.77 -2.01
C ARG A 54 22.36 -8.31 -3.26
N GLU A 55 21.59 -8.95 -4.14
CA GLU A 55 22.09 -9.51 -5.40
C GLU A 55 22.55 -8.42 -6.37
N GLY A 56 21.81 -7.30 -6.44
CA GLY A 56 22.17 -6.17 -7.30
C GLY A 56 23.39 -5.37 -6.82
N LEU A 57 23.61 -5.26 -5.50
CA LEU A 57 24.68 -4.45 -4.91
C LEU A 57 25.93 -5.27 -4.54
N GLY A 58 25.86 -6.60 -4.56
CA GLY A 58 26.99 -7.47 -4.20
C GLY A 58 27.43 -7.38 -2.73
N LEU A 59 26.59 -6.82 -1.85
CA LEU A 59 26.91 -6.61 -0.44
C LEU A 59 26.38 -7.78 0.41
N PRO A 60 27.14 -8.29 1.40
CA PRO A 60 26.65 -9.31 2.32
C PRO A 60 25.73 -8.68 3.38
N ILE A 61 24.50 -8.37 2.99
CA ILE A 61 23.48 -7.90 3.93
C ILE A 61 22.78 -9.11 4.55
N HIS A 62 23.03 -9.34 5.84
CA HIS A 62 22.30 -10.31 6.65
C HIS A 62 21.06 -9.65 7.23
N VAL A 63 19.93 -9.70 6.52
CA VAL A 63 18.66 -9.24 7.06
C VAL A 63 17.98 -10.39 7.78
N VAL A 64 17.78 -10.23 9.09
CA VAL A 64 16.90 -11.11 9.86
C VAL A 64 15.48 -10.56 9.71
N GLU A 65 14.50 -11.41 9.38
CA GLU A 65 13.10 -10.97 9.21
C GLU A 65 12.56 -10.19 10.41
N SER A 66 13.05 -10.49 11.62
CA SER A 66 12.71 -9.78 12.86
C SER A 66 13.13 -8.29 12.88
N HIS A 67 14.03 -7.87 11.98
CA HIS A 67 14.42 -6.47 11.83
C HIS A 67 13.59 -5.72 10.79
N LEU A 68 12.75 -6.41 10.02
CA LEU A 68 11.86 -5.75 9.09
C LEU A 68 10.86 -4.89 9.85
N PRO A 69 10.58 -3.66 9.38
CA PRO A 69 9.53 -2.87 9.96
C PRO A 69 8.20 -3.63 9.90
N GLN A 70 7.53 -3.76 11.05
CA GLN A 70 6.22 -4.41 11.16
C GLN A 70 5.09 -3.42 10.90
N HIS A 71 5.25 -2.56 9.90
CA HIS A 71 4.23 -1.62 9.49
C HIS A 71 4.11 -1.58 7.98
N VAL A 72 2.93 -1.17 7.53
CA VAL A 72 2.65 -0.87 6.13
C VAL A 72 2.46 0.62 5.99
N ASP A 73 3.06 1.19 4.94
CA ASP A 73 2.84 2.57 4.57
C ASP A 73 1.86 2.63 3.39
N VAL A 74 0.92 3.57 3.48
CA VAL A 74 -0.12 3.79 2.47
C VAL A 74 0.04 5.20 1.93
N PHE A 75 0.14 5.31 0.62
CA PHE A 75 0.33 6.57 -0.09
C PHE A 75 -0.83 6.86 -1.01
N LEU A 76 -1.15 8.14 -1.18
CA LEU A 76 -2.03 8.57 -2.25
C LEU A 76 -1.28 8.45 -3.58
N ALA A 77 -1.99 8.08 -4.65
CA ALA A 77 -1.42 8.02 -5.98
C ALA A 77 -2.40 8.57 -7.02
N ASP A 78 -1.89 8.81 -8.22
CA ASP A 78 -2.72 8.99 -9.42
C ASP A 78 -3.06 7.65 -10.09
N GLU A 79 -3.85 7.69 -11.16
CA GLU A 79 -4.25 6.51 -11.94
C GLU A 79 -3.08 5.74 -12.57
N GLY A 80 -1.92 6.40 -12.72
CA GLY A 80 -0.68 5.81 -13.25
C GLY A 80 0.21 5.18 -12.18
N GLY A 81 -0.14 5.27 -10.90
CA GLY A 81 0.69 4.81 -9.80
C GLY A 81 1.85 5.76 -9.47
N THR A 82 1.73 7.05 -9.80
CA THR A 82 2.63 8.09 -9.30
C THR A 82 2.20 8.50 -7.91
N VAL A 83 3.12 8.49 -6.93
CA VAL A 83 2.82 8.94 -5.57
C VAL A 83 2.49 10.43 -5.58
N LEU A 84 1.36 10.77 -4.96
CA LEU A 84 0.95 12.15 -4.69
C LEU A 84 1.30 12.50 -3.25
N ASP A 85 1.99 13.63 -3.07
CA ASP A 85 2.41 14.06 -1.74
C ASP A 85 1.21 14.57 -0.93
N ALA A 86 0.93 13.90 0.18
CA ALA A 86 -0.31 14.07 0.93
C ALA A 86 -0.33 15.38 1.75
N ASP A 87 0.82 15.85 2.25
CA ASP A 87 0.94 17.10 3.01
C ASP A 87 1.46 18.28 2.16
N MET A 88 1.73 18.03 0.87
CA MET A 88 2.24 19.00 -0.11
C MET A 88 3.52 19.71 0.36
N ASN A 89 4.32 19.04 1.18
CA ASN A 89 5.54 19.60 1.75
C ASN A 89 6.77 19.08 1.00
N PRO A 90 7.36 19.86 0.08
CA PRO A 90 8.51 19.39 -0.69
C PRO A 90 9.78 19.20 0.15
N ALA A 91 9.81 19.63 1.42
CA ALA A 91 11.00 19.61 2.26
C ALA A 91 11.23 18.30 3.04
N ASN A 92 10.21 17.44 3.21
CA ASN A 92 10.29 16.20 3.99
C ASN A 92 10.11 14.91 3.14
N GLY A 93 10.04 15.04 1.81
CA GLY A 93 9.88 13.91 0.90
C GLY A 93 8.42 13.50 0.75
N LEU A 94 8.16 12.27 0.28
CA LEU A 94 6.79 11.78 0.09
C LEU A 94 6.22 11.33 1.43
N THR A 95 5.19 12.03 1.92
CA THR A 95 4.52 11.69 3.18
C THR A 95 3.43 10.64 2.94
N PRO A 96 3.43 9.50 3.66
CA PRO A 96 2.32 8.54 3.57
C PRO A 96 1.03 9.14 4.15
N LEU A 97 -0.10 8.81 3.54
CA LEU A 97 -1.43 9.13 4.08
C LEU A 97 -1.61 8.54 5.47
N CYS A 98 -1.17 7.29 5.64
CA CYS A 98 -1.16 6.65 6.94
C CYS A 98 -0.12 5.52 7.02
N ARG A 99 0.22 5.18 8.26
CA ARG A 99 1.04 4.02 8.61
C ARG A 99 0.24 3.07 9.48
N ILE A 100 0.19 1.80 9.10
CA ILE A 100 -0.56 0.77 9.81
C ILE A 100 0.43 -0.13 10.54
N ASN A 101 0.50 -0.01 11.86
CA ASN A 101 1.39 -0.80 12.71
C ASN A 101 0.90 -2.25 12.87
N HIS A 102 1.82 -3.16 13.14
CA HIS A 102 1.59 -4.61 13.24
C HIS A 102 0.84 -5.16 12.02
N CYS A 103 1.23 -4.69 10.83
CA CYS A 103 0.65 -5.06 9.56
C CYS A 103 1.76 -5.51 8.61
N THR A 104 1.57 -6.66 7.96
CA THR A 104 2.61 -7.30 7.12
C THR A 104 2.08 -7.76 5.77
N SER A 105 0.85 -7.36 5.39
CA SER A 105 0.30 -7.69 4.08
C SER A 105 -0.64 -6.60 3.55
N HIS A 106 -0.75 -6.53 2.22
CA HIS A 106 -1.62 -5.58 1.53
C HIS A 106 -3.11 -5.84 1.86
N VAL A 107 -3.54 -7.10 1.88
CA VAL A 107 -4.93 -7.49 2.19
C VAL A 107 -5.31 -7.09 3.61
N GLN A 108 -4.40 -7.30 4.57
CA GLN A 108 -4.63 -6.87 5.96
C GLN A 108 -4.72 -5.35 6.07
N ALA A 109 -3.87 -4.62 5.35
CA ALA A 109 -3.91 -3.16 5.31
C ALA A 109 -5.25 -2.66 4.77
N LEU A 110 -5.69 -3.17 3.62
CA LEU A 110 -6.99 -2.83 3.03
C LEU A 110 -8.16 -3.14 3.96
N SER A 111 -8.16 -4.33 4.58
CA SER A 111 -9.20 -4.73 5.54
C SER A 111 -9.26 -3.79 6.75
N ARG A 112 -8.11 -3.36 7.28
CA ARG A 112 -8.04 -2.42 8.41
C ARG A 112 -8.47 -0.99 8.02
N MET A 113 -8.32 -0.63 6.75
CA MET A 113 -8.84 0.62 6.20
C MET A 113 -10.33 0.55 5.86
N GLY A 114 -10.97 -0.61 6.01
CA GLY A 114 -12.40 -0.80 5.76
C GLY A 114 -12.75 -1.16 4.31
N TYR A 115 -11.77 -1.53 3.48
CA TYR A 115 -12.03 -1.92 2.10
C TYR A 115 -12.41 -3.40 1.99
N GLN A 116 -13.39 -3.68 1.13
CA GLN A 116 -13.55 -5.00 0.54
C GLN A 116 -12.65 -5.13 -0.69
N THR A 117 -11.82 -6.17 -0.70
CA THR A 117 -11.08 -6.54 -1.91
C THR A 117 -12.02 -7.25 -2.87
N GLY A 118 -12.13 -6.77 -4.10
CA GLY A 118 -12.74 -7.58 -5.16
C GLY A 118 -11.90 -8.82 -5.40
N GLU A 119 -12.47 -10.02 -5.22
CA GLU A 119 -11.83 -11.24 -5.73
C GLU A 119 -11.72 -11.11 -7.26
N LEU A 120 -10.51 -11.33 -7.79
CA LEU A 120 -10.33 -11.58 -9.22
C LEU A 120 -11.13 -12.85 -9.56
N ALA A 121 -12.20 -12.67 -10.33
CA ALA A 121 -12.88 -13.77 -11.02
C ALA A 121 -12.02 -14.29 -12.18
#